data_AF-A0A9P0BF27-F1
#
_entry.id   AF-A0A9P0BF27-F1
#
_cell.length_a   1.000
_cell.length_b   1.000
_cell.length_c   1.000
_cell.angle_alpha   90.00
_cell.angle_beta   90.00
_cell.angle_gamma   90.00
#
_symmetry.space_group_name_H-M   'P 1'
#
loop_
_entity.id
_entity.type
_entity.pdbx_description
1 polymer ?
#
loop_
_entity_poly.entity_id
_entity_poly.type
_entity_poly.pdbx_seq_one_letter_code
_entity_poly.pdbx_strand_id
1 'polypeptide(L)'
;MERPSRERISLILGRIRRVIGNACRNYDIDKIIDSNTVSELRSAMNNLRRIKEYITEDTFSMLSNVISDIFLLIGSNRQEDEQYSAKRFCFRTGRPSVVISTGQLQLMINENYTVKEMASNFKCSQSTVRKYLNQSHLSIRGKYSTIGDEDLKQIIREQSLSHPNCGSEMMWGYLRAKGLFVQRRRKNHHE
;
A
#
# COMPACT_ATOMS: atom_id res chain seq x y z
N MET A 1 39.52 -1.32 -26.73
CA MET A 1 38.38 -2.11 -26.23
C MET A 1 38.15 -3.26 -27.19
N GLU A 2 38.29 -4.51 -26.74
CA GLU A 2 37.99 -5.68 -27.57
C GLU A 2 36.50 -5.68 -27.96
N ARG A 3 36.21 -5.84 -29.25
CA ARG A 3 34.84 -6.02 -29.72
C ARG A 3 34.29 -7.34 -29.17
N PRO A 4 33.14 -7.36 -28.46
CA PRO A 4 32.54 -8.59 -28.02
C PRO A 4 32.18 -9.47 -29.23
N SER A 5 32.48 -10.77 -29.15
CA SER A 5 32.13 -11.72 -30.21
C SER A 5 30.61 -11.79 -30.39
N ARG A 6 30.14 -12.09 -31.61
CA ARG A 6 28.71 -12.26 -31.93
C ARG A 6 28.03 -13.28 -30.99
N GLU A 7 28.76 -14.32 -30.61
CA GLU A 7 28.33 -15.33 -29.63
C GLU A 7 28.03 -14.72 -28.26
N ARG A 8 28.87 -13.78 -27.80
CA ARG A 8 28.68 -13.10 -26.52
C ARG A 8 27.44 -12.21 -26.52
N ILE A 9 27.14 -11.55 -27.64
CA ILE A 9 25.91 -10.75 -27.79
C ILE A 9 24.68 -11.65 -27.80
N SER A 10 24.72 -12.76 -28.55
CA SER A 10 23.65 -13.76 -28.58
C SER A 10 23.37 -14.35 -27.19
N LEU A 11 24.41 -14.67 -26.42
CA LEU A 11 24.29 -15.12 -25.02
C LEU A 11 23.63 -14.07 -24.12
N ILE A 12 23.96 -12.80 -24.28
CA ILE A 12 23.36 -11.71 -23.51
C ILE A 12 21.87 -11.57 -23.85
N LEU A 13 21.51 -11.57 -25.14
CA LEU A 13 20.11 -11.53 -25.59
C LEU A 13 19.31 -12.75 -25.10
N GLY A 14 19.92 -13.94 -25.15
CA GLY A 14 19.32 -15.17 -24.61
C GLY A 14 19.06 -15.09 -23.10
N ARG A 15 19.97 -14.49 -22.34
CA ARG A 15 19.76 -14.23 -20.90
C ARG A 15 18.64 -13.23 -20.65
N ILE A 16 18.59 -12.13 -21.40
CA ILE A 16 17.51 -11.13 -21.29
C ILE A 16 16.15 -11.78 -21.57
N ARG A 17 16.03 -12.56 -22.65
CA ARG A 17 14.81 -13.31 -22.98
C ARG A 17 14.38 -14.23 -21.83
N ARG A 18 15.31 -14.95 -21.21
CA ARG A 18 15.00 -15.87 -20.10
C ARG A 18 14.50 -15.12 -18.86
N VAL A 19 15.12 -13.99 -18.51
CA VAL A 19 14.69 -13.15 -17.39
C VAL A 19 13.27 -12.64 -17.62
N ILE A 20 12.98 -12.10 -18.80
CA ILE A 20 11.63 -11.62 -19.13
C ILE A 20 10.62 -12.77 -19.08
N GLY A 21 10.94 -13.93 -19.66
CA GLY A 21 10.07 -15.11 -19.62
C GLY A 21 9.83 -15.68 -18.22
N ASN A 22 10.78 -15.53 -17.29
CA ASN A 22 10.57 -15.87 -15.89
C ASN A 22 9.66 -14.86 -15.20
N ALA A 23 9.86 -13.56 -15.45
CA ALA A 23 9.04 -12.50 -14.90
C ALA A 23 7.56 -12.65 -15.30
N CYS A 24 7.28 -12.95 -16.58
CA CYS A 24 5.93 -13.22 -17.05
C CYS A 24 5.29 -14.42 -16.32
N ARG A 25 6.02 -15.54 -16.21
CA ARG A 25 5.52 -16.74 -15.52
C ARG A 25 5.23 -16.50 -14.05
N ASN A 26 6.12 -15.82 -13.34
CA ASN A 26 5.91 -15.47 -11.94
C ASN A 26 4.68 -14.58 -11.75
N TYR A 27 4.50 -13.60 -12.64
CA TYR A 27 3.33 -12.72 -12.61
C TYR A 27 2.01 -13.47 -12.89
N ASP A 28 2.00 -14.43 -13.82
CA ASP A 28 0.79 -15.21 -14.11
C ASP A 28 0.34 -16.07 -12.92
N ILE A 29 1.30 -16.58 -12.14
CA ILE A 29 1.04 -17.44 -10.98
C ILE A 29 0.61 -16.62 -9.77
N ASP A 30 1.42 -15.64 -9.35
CA ASP A 30 1.24 -14.96 -8.06
C ASP A 30 0.55 -13.60 -8.17
N LYS A 31 0.33 -13.09 -9.40
CA LYS A 31 -0.11 -11.71 -9.68
C LYS A 31 0.71 -10.62 -8.99
N ILE A 32 1.90 -10.99 -8.49
CA ILE A 32 2.81 -10.17 -7.71
C ILE A 32 4.20 -10.31 -8.33
N ILE A 33 4.90 -9.19 -8.48
CA ILE A 33 6.30 -9.16 -8.91
C ILE A 33 7.16 -9.04 -7.66
N ASP A 34 7.90 -10.11 -7.33
CA ASP A 34 8.74 -10.17 -6.13
C ASP A 34 10.05 -9.34 -6.27
N SER A 35 10.73 -9.11 -5.14
CA SER A 35 11.96 -8.30 -5.12
C SER A 35 13.10 -8.91 -5.95
N ASN A 36 13.12 -10.23 -6.12
CA ASN A 36 14.12 -10.91 -6.93
C ASN A 36 13.88 -10.65 -8.43
N THR A 37 12.64 -10.79 -8.91
CA THR A 37 12.28 -10.49 -10.30
C THR A 37 12.59 -9.03 -10.66
N VAL A 38 12.36 -8.09 -9.74
CA VAL A 38 12.75 -6.67 -9.92
C VAL A 38 14.26 -6.50 -10.10
N SER A 39 15.08 -7.24 -9.33
CA SER A 39 16.54 -7.22 -9.44
C SER A 39 17.04 -7.84 -10.76
N GLU A 40 16.39 -8.92 -11.21
CA GLU A 40 16.70 -9.57 -12.49
C GLU A 40 16.36 -8.66 -13.68
N LEU A 41 15.20 -8.00 -13.66
CA LEU A 41 14.82 -7.02 -14.69
C LEU A 41 15.79 -5.83 -14.75
N ARG A 42 16.27 -5.36 -13.59
CA ARG A 42 17.30 -4.31 -13.53
C ARG A 42 18.64 -4.78 -14.13
N SER A 43 18.99 -6.04 -13.89
CA SER A 43 20.17 -6.66 -14.49
C SER A 43 20.02 -6.82 -16.01
N ALA A 44 18.83 -7.15 -16.49
CA ALA A 44 18.51 -7.20 -17.92
C ALA A 44 18.64 -5.81 -18.58
N MET A 45 18.16 -4.75 -17.94
CA MET A 45 18.31 -3.36 -18.40
C MET A 45 19.79 -2.96 -18.53
N ASN A 46 20.62 -3.29 -17.55
CA ASN A 46 22.06 -3.01 -17.60
C ASN A 46 22.76 -3.79 -18.71
N ASN A 47 22.37 -5.04 -18.94
CA ASN A 47 22.89 -5.85 -20.03
C ASN A 47 22.46 -5.30 -21.40
N LEU A 48 21.22 -4.83 -21.54
CA LEU A 48 20.72 -4.17 -22.74
C LEU A 48 21.55 -2.92 -23.08
N ARG A 49 21.83 -2.08 -22.07
CA ARG A 49 22.68 -0.88 -22.23
C ARG A 49 24.09 -1.22 -22.70
N ARG A 50 24.67 -2.33 -22.23
CA ARG A 50 26.01 -2.79 -22.64
C ARG A 50 26.10 -3.23 -24.09
N ILE A 51 24.99 -3.69 -24.66
CA ILE A 51 24.92 -4.13 -26.06
C ILE A 51 24.31 -3.08 -27.00
N LYS A 52 23.98 -1.87 -26.51
CA LYS A 52 23.29 -0.82 -27.27
C LYS A 52 23.93 -0.54 -28.62
N GLU A 53 25.25 -0.45 -28.66
CA GLU A 53 26.02 -0.14 -29.89
C GLU A 53 26.06 -1.30 -30.90
N TYR A 54 25.57 -2.48 -30.52
CA TYR A 54 25.66 -3.71 -31.31
C TYR A 54 24.28 -4.25 -31.75
N ILE A 55 23.19 -3.55 -31.37
CA ILE A 55 21.82 -3.86 -31.76
C ILE A 55 21.22 -2.65 -32.46
N THR A 56 20.14 -2.85 -33.21
CA THR A 56 19.43 -1.74 -33.85
C THR A 56 18.82 -0.79 -32.83
N GLU A 57 18.81 0.50 -33.13
CA GLU A 57 18.27 1.54 -32.26
C GLU A 57 16.79 1.29 -31.91
N ASP A 58 16.01 0.83 -32.89
CA ASP A 58 14.59 0.45 -32.70
C ASP A 58 14.44 -0.69 -31.67
N THR A 59 15.25 -1.75 -31.80
CA THR A 59 15.20 -2.87 -30.84
C THR A 59 15.61 -2.46 -29.44
N PHE A 60 16.58 -1.55 -29.31
CA PHE A 60 16.99 -1.02 -28.01
C PHE A 60 15.88 -0.18 -27.39
N SER A 61 15.30 0.74 -28.17
CA SER A 61 14.21 1.63 -27.74
C SER A 61 13.00 0.81 -27.28
N MET A 62 12.56 -0.16 -28.09
CA MET A 62 11.41 -1.00 -27.75
C MET A 62 11.61 -1.78 -26.45
N LEU A 63 12.76 -2.47 -26.30
CA LEU A 63 13.04 -3.24 -25.08
C LEU A 63 13.25 -2.35 -23.86
N SER A 64 13.89 -1.19 -24.02
CA SER A 64 14.12 -0.24 -22.93
C SER A 64 12.80 0.36 -22.45
N ASN A 65 11.90 0.73 -23.35
CA ASN A 65 10.60 1.29 -23.01
C ASN A 65 9.73 0.27 -22.26
N VAL A 66 9.61 -0.96 -22.77
CA VAL A 66 8.85 -2.02 -22.11
C VAL A 66 9.35 -2.29 -20.69
N ILE A 67 10.66 -2.39 -20.47
CA ILE A 67 11.21 -2.61 -19.14
C ILE A 67 10.94 -1.39 -18.23
N SER A 68 10.97 -0.18 -18.78
CA SER A 68 10.70 1.06 -18.04
C SER A 68 9.23 1.18 -17.63
N ASP A 69 8.31 0.80 -18.52
CA ASP A 69 6.87 0.77 -18.24
C ASP A 69 6.54 -0.21 -17.12
N ILE A 70 7.18 -1.39 -17.12
CA ILE A 70 7.05 -2.37 -16.04
C ILE A 70 7.52 -1.76 -14.70
N PHE A 71 8.63 -1.02 -14.69
CA PHE A 71 9.09 -0.35 -13.48
C PHE A 71 8.13 0.75 -12.99
N LEU A 72 7.49 1.48 -13.90
CA LEU A 72 6.48 2.49 -13.56
C LEU A 72 5.25 1.84 -12.93
N LEU A 73 4.71 0.77 -13.54
CA LEU A 73 3.55 0.03 -13.02
C LEU A 73 3.83 -0.57 -11.63
N ILE A 74 5.03 -1.11 -11.41
CA ILE A 74 5.47 -1.58 -10.08
C ILE A 74 5.57 -0.41 -9.09
N GLY A 75 6.06 0.75 -9.53
CA GLY A 75 6.16 1.96 -8.72
C GLY A 75 4.80 2.48 -8.25
N SER A 76 3.78 2.46 -9.11
CA SER A 76 2.41 2.88 -8.79
C SER A 76 1.77 1.98 -7.73
N ASN A 77 1.87 0.64 -7.86
CA ASN A 77 1.37 -0.29 -6.84
C ASN A 77 2.11 -0.16 -5.50
N ARG A 78 3.42 0.17 -5.54
CA ARG A 78 4.20 0.39 -4.31
C ARG A 78 3.82 1.67 -3.57
N GLN A 79 3.29 2.70 -4.23
CA GLN A 79 2.90 3.93 -3.53
C GLN A 79 1.71 3.71 -2.59
N GLU A 80 0.71 2.94 -3.01
CA GLU A 80 -0.42 2.54 -2.16
C GLU A 80 0.06 1.68 -0.98
N ASP A 81 0.88 0.65 -1.25
CA ASP A 81 1.44 -0.20 -0.20
C ASP A 81 2.38 0.55 0.77
N GLU A 82 3.18 1.51 0.30
CA GLU A 82 4.03 2.34 1.15
C GLU A 82 3.20 3.33 2.01
N GLN A 83 2.01 3.72 1.58
CA GLN A 83 1.13 4.59 2.38
C GLN A 83 0.50 3.84 3.56
N TYR A 84 0.20 2.55 3.38
CA TYR A 84 -0.41 1.73 4.43
C TYR A 84 0.57 0.80 5.15
N SER A 85 1.84 0.71 4.73
CA SER A 85 2.88 -0.12 5.36
C SER A 85 4.01 0.69 5.99
N ALA A 86 4.52 0.22 7.12
CA ALA A 86 5.59 0.90 7.85
C ALA A 86 6.97 0.53 7.29
N LYS A 87 7.83 1.53 7.08
CA LYS A 87 9.21 1.31 6.63
C LYS A 87 9.99 0.54 7.68
N ARG A 88 10.85 -0.39 7.25
CA ARG A 88 11.69 -1.20 8.15
C ARG A 88 13.16 -0.91 7.90
N PHE A 89 13.89 -0.66 8.98
CA PHE A 89 15.34 -0.56 8.94
C PHE A 89 15.97 -1.85 9.48
N CYS A 90 16.72 -2.51 8.61
CA CYS A 90 17.57 -3.65 8.97
C CYS A 90 18.96 -3.10 9.31
N PHE A 91 19.28 -2.98 10.60
CA PHE A 91 20.69 -2.94 10.99
C PHE A 91 21.22 -4.37 10.99
N ARG A 92 22.54 -4.55 10.78
CA ARG A 92 23.19 -5.83 10.44
C ARG A 92 22.91 -6.99 11.41
N THR A 93 22.27 -6.75 12.56
CA THR A 93 21.80 -7.75 13.52
C THR A 93 20.47 -7.33 14.18
N GLY A 94 19.58 -8.29 14.46
CA GLY A 94 18.35 -8.10 15.23
C GLY A 94 17.04 -7.97 14.43
N ARG A 95 15.90 -7.86 15.14
CA ARG A 95 14.57 -7.65 14.54
C ARG A 95 14.52 -6.25 13.90
N PRO A 96 14.15 -6.12 12.61
CA PRO A 96 14.09 -4.83 11.94
C PRO A 96 13.20 -3.84 12.69
N SER A 97 13.72 -2.63 12.91
CA SER A 97 12.97 -1.56 13.57
C SER A 97 11.87 -1.05 12.63
N VAL A 98 10.67 -0.86 13.18
CA VAL A 98 9.51 -0.34 12.44
C VAL A 98 9.48 1.18 12.59
N VAL A 99 9.51 1.89 11.47
CA VAL A 99 9.38 3.34 11.39
C VAL A 99 8.03 3.67 10.77
N ILE A 100 7.18 4.31 11.58
CA ILE A 100 5.84 4.75 11.18
C ILE A 100 5.88 6.27 11.10
N SER A 101 5.51 6.84 9.97
CA SER A 101 5.42 8.29 9.83
C SER A 101 4.10 8.83 10.39
N THR A 102 4.11 10.08 10.87
CA THR A 102 2.90 10.77 11.34
C THR A 102 1.83 10.84 10.25
N GLY A 103 2.21 11.08 9.00
CA GLY A 103 1.28 11.14 7.87
C GLY A 103 0.54 9.83 7.63
N GLN A 104 1.22 8.68 7.77
CA GLN A 104 0.58 7.36 7.65
C GLN A 104 -0.45 7.12 8.76
N LEU A 105 -0.13 7.51 10.00
CA LEU A 105 -1.06 7.40 11.12
C LEU A 105 -2.29 8.28 10.90
N GLN A 106 -2.10 9.51 10.44
CA GLN A 106 -3.18 10.46 10.21
C GLN A 106 -4.08 10.01 9.05
N LEU A 107 -3.50 9.52 7.95
CA LEU A 107 -4.23 8.92 6.84
C LEU A 107 -5.11 7.77 7.33
N MET A 108 -4.55 6.81 8.06
CA MET A 108 -5.32 5.69 8.59
C MET A 108 -6.41 6.11 9.59
N ILE A 109 -6.19 7.17 10.37
CA ILE A 109 -7.24 7.73 11.25
C ILE A 109 -8.39 8.29 10.42
N ASN A 110 -8.09 9.05 9.37
CA ASN A 110 -9.08 9.65 8.47
C ASN A 110 -9.89 8.57 7.74
N GLU A 111 -9.22 7.50 7.32
CA GLU A 111 -9.83 6.29 6.72
C GLU A 111 -10.50 5.37 7.76
N ASN A 112 -10.69 5.83 9.00
CA ASN A 112 -11.41 5.15 10.08
C ASN A 112 -10.81 3.85 10.63
N TYR A 113 -9.56 3.52 10.29
CA TYR A 113 -8.89 2.33 10.82
C TYR A 113 -8.81 2.35 12.36
N THR A 114 -8.93 1.16 12.94
CA THR A 114 -8.71 0.90 14.36
C THR A 114 -7.23 0.63 14.65
N VAL A 115 -6.81 0.75 15.92
CA VAL A 115 -5.45 0.38 16.35
C VAL A 115 -5.09 -1.05 15.91
N LYS A 116 -6.06 -1.96 15.96
CA LYS A 116 -5.86 -3.37 15.59
C LYS A 116 -5.54 -3.51 14.10
N GLU A 117 -6.30 -2.83 13.25
CA GLU A 117 -6.10 -2.89 11.79
C GLU A 117 -4.82 -2.15 11.40
N MET A 118 -4.55 -0.98 11.99
CA MET A 118 -3.27 -0.27 11.83
C MET A 118 -2.08 -1.17 12.20
N ALA A 119 -2.16 -1.88 13.33
CA ALA A 119 -1.11 -2.80 13.78
C ALA A 119 -0.90 -3.96 12.80
N SER A 120 -1.98 -4.47 12.20
CA SER A 120 -1.91 -5.48 11.13
C SER A 120 -1.22 -4.92 9.88
N ASN A 121 -1.62 -3.74 9.42
CA ASN A 121 -1.06 -3.09 8.23
C ASN A 121 0.43 -2.76 8.38
N PHE A 122 0.83 -2.26 9.55
CA PHE A 122 2.23 -1.99 9.90
C PHE A 122 3.02 -3.24 10.31
N LYS A 123 2.35 -4.40 10.44
CA LYS A 123 2.93 -5.67 10.90
C LYS A 123 3.69 -5.50 12.23
N CYS A 124 3.07 -4.80 13.18
CA CYS A 124 3.64 -4.46 14.48
C CYS A 124 2.65 -4.71 15.62
N SER A 125 3.08 -4.51 16.87
CA SER A 125 2.17 -4.66 18.01
C SER A 125 1.24 -3.44 18.14
N GLN A 126 0.05 -3.62 18.70
CA GLN A 126 -0.84 -2.50 19.03
C GLN A 126 -0.16 -1.48 19.97
N SER A 127 0.69 -1.96 20.88
CA SER A 127 1.49 -1.12 21.78
C SER A 127 2.45 -0.21 21.01
N THR A 128 3.04 -0.71 19.91
CA THR A 128 3.88 0.08 19.02
C THR A 128 3.08 1.20 18.36
N VAL A 129 1.90 0.90 17.81
CA VAL A 129 1.02 1.91 17.21
C VAL A 129 0.61 2.97 18.23
N ARG A 130 0.19 2.57 19.45
CA ARG A 130 -0.16 3.50 20.54
C ARG A 130 1.00 4.39 20.95
N LYS A 131 2.22 3.83 21.03
CA LYS A 131 3.43 4.61 21.31
C LYS A 131 3.63 5.71 20.25
N TYR A 132 3.57 5.34 18.98
CA TYR A 132 3.75 6.30 17.88
C TYR A 132 2.64 7.35 17.83
N LEU A 133 1.39 6.98 18.09
CA LEU A 133 0.27 7.94 18.21
C LEU A 133 0.50 8.96 19.32
N ASN A 134 0.94 8.51 20.49
CA ASN A 134 1.24 9.40 21.61
C ASN A 134 2.42 10.33 21.29
N GLN A 135 3.47 9.81 20.66
CA GLN A 135 4.64 10.59 20.23
C GLN A 135 4.31 11.63 19.15
N SER A 136 3.27 11.38 18.35
CA SER A 136 2.81 12.29 17.29
C SER A 136 1.63 13.17 17.71
N HIS A 137 1.23 13.13 18.99
CA HIS A 137 0.06 13.85 19.53
C HIS A 137 -1.25 13.57 18.77
N LEU A 138 -1.35 12.41 18.11
CA LEU A 138 -2.54 11.99 17.37
C LEU A 138 -3.48 11.19 18.27
N SER A 139 -4.75 11.59 18.29
CA SER A 139 -5.79 10.91 19.05
C SER A 139 -6.76 10.18 18.14
N ILE A 140 -6.84 8.86 18.26
CA ILE A 140 -7.92 8.08 17.62
C ILE A 140 -9.28 8.51 18.14
N ARG A 141 -9.38 8.98 19.38
CA ARG A 141 -10.65 9.47 19.93
C ARG A 141 -11.07 10.81 19.31
N GLY A 142 -10.13 11.57 18.74
CA GLY A 142 -10.41 12.82 18.03
C GLY A 142 -11.29 12.62 16.78
N LYS A 143 -11.44 11.38 16.28
CA LYS A 143 -12.35 11.08 15.17
C LYS A 143 -13.82 11.08 15.57
N TYR A 144 -14.14 10.90 16.86
CA TYR A 144 -15.54 10.85 17.30
C TYR A 144 -16.11 12.26 17.41
N SER A 145 -17.32 12.45 16.88
CA SER A 145 -18.04 13.71 16.99
C SER A 145 -18.39 13.99 18.45
N THR A 146 -18.19 15.22 18.89
CA THR A 146 -18.57 15.71 20.23
C THR A 146 -20.07 16.04 20.30
N ILE A 147 -20.91 15.16 19.76
CA ILE A 147 -22.36 15.30 19.81
C ILE A 147 -22.89 14.90 21.19
N GLY A 148 -23.83 15.67 21.73
CA GLY A 148 -24.53 15.35 22.98
C GLY A 148 -25.42 14.11 22.84
N ASP A 149 -25.73 13.43 23.95
CA ASP A 149 -26.64 12.27 23.90
C ASP A 149 -28.06 12.67 23.47
N GLU A 150 -28.53 13.85 23.88
CA GLU A 150 -29.85 14.35 23.49
C GLU A 150 -29.93 14.72 22.01
N ASP A 151 -28.92 15.43 21.48
CA ASP A 151 -28.84 15.74 20.05
C ASP A 151 -28.77 14.46 19.20
N LEU A 152 -28.00 13.47 19.68
CA LEU A 152 -27.91 12.18 19.01
C LEU A 152 -29.26 11.46 18.98
N LYS A 153 -30.00 11.44 20.10
CA LYS A 153 -31.35 10.86 20.16
C LYS A 153 -32.31 11.56 19.23
N GLN A 154 -32.23 12.89 19.14
CA GLN A 154 -33.08 13.67 18.24
C GLN A 154 -32.82 13.26 16.79
N ILE A 155 -31.56 13.21 16.35
CA ILE A 155 -31.19 12.79 14.99
C ILE A 155 -31.64 11.35 14.69
N ILE A 156 -31.49 10.45 15.67
CA ILE A 156 -31.94 9.05 15.56
C ILE A 156 -33.46 8.99 15.39
N ARG A 157 -34.23 9.75 16.19
CA ARG A 157 -35.69 9.81 16.08
C ARG A 157 -36.15 10.38 14.74
N GLU A 158 -35.56 11.48 14.31
CA GLU A 158 -35.84 12.10 13.01
C GLU A 158 -35.58 11.11 11.87
N GLN A 159 -34.47 10.37 11.92
CA GLN A 159 -34.17 9.37 10.90
C GLN A 159 -35.08 8.16 10.96
N SER A 160 -35.45 7.69 12.14
CA SER A 160 -36.39 6.58 12.31
C SER A 160 -37.78 6.90 11.76
N LEU A 161 -38.23 8.15 11.91
CA LEU A 161 -39.49 8.63 11.32
C LEU A 161 -39.43 8.64 9.78
N SER A 162 -38.29 9.04 9.20
CA SER A 162 -38.12 9.06 7.75
C SER A 162 -37.91 7.66 7.13
N HIS A 163 -37.36 6.72 7.90
CA HIS A 163 -37.06 5.36 7.46
C HIS A 163 -37.58 4.34 8.50
N PRO A 164 -38.91 4.14 8.59
CA PRO A 164 -39.48 3.14 9.47
C PRO A 164 -38.96 1.75 9.08
N ASN A 165 -38.50 0.97 10.06
CA ASN A 165 -37.83 -0.35 9.92
C ASN A 165 -36.32 -0.32 9.60
N CYS A 166 -35.67 0.85 9.67
CA CYS A 166 -34.22 0.93 9.58
C CYS A 166 -33.55 0.23 10.78
N GLY A 167 -32.85 -0.88 10.51
CA GLY A 167 -32.07 -1.58 11.53
C GLY A 167 -30.88 -0.74 12.03
N SER A 168 -30.38 -1.06 13.22
CA SER A 168 -29.38 -0.20 13.88
C SER A 168 -28.13 0.01 13.02
N GLU A 169 -27.58 -1.04 12.38
CA GLU A 169 -26.43 -0.90 11.47
C GLU A 169 -26.67 0.08 10.30
N MET A 170 -27.87 0.09 9.70
CA MET A 170 -28.22 1.06 8.66
C MET A 170 -28.26 2.48 9.23
N MET A 171 -28.83 2.66 10.42
CA MET A 171 -28.88 3.97 11.09
C MET A 171 -27.48 4.52 11.38
N TRP A 172 -26.53 3.67 11.75
CA TRP A 172 -25.12 4.07 11.90
C TRP A 172 -24.46 4.40 10.56
N GLY A 173 -24.82 3.67 9.50
CA GLY A 173 -24.42 4.03 8.14
C GLY A 173 -24.85 5.46 7.78
N TYR A 174 -26.09 5.83 8.10
CA TYR A 174 -26.60 7.19 7.89
C TYR A 174 -25.86 8.24 8.72
N LEU A 175 -25.58 7.95 9.99
CA LEU A 175 -24.81 8.87 10.83
C LEU A 175 -23.40 9.09 10.27
N ARG A 176 -22.72 8.03 9.82
CA ARG A 176 -21.41 8.14 9.16
C ARG A 176 -21.49 8.92 7.85
N ALA A 177 -22.53 8.71 7.04
CA ALA A 177 -22.77 9.47 5.81
C ALA A 177 -22.99 10.96 6.08
N LYS A 178 -23.55 11.31 7.25
CA LYS A 178 -23.66 12.70 7.74
C LYS A 178 -22.37 13.22 8.40
N GLY A 179 -21.28 12.46 8.41
CA GLY A 179 -20.01 12.83 9.07
C GLY A 179 -20.04 12.70 10.60
N LEU A 180 -21.06 12.05 11.16
CA LEU A 180 -21.20 11.84 12.61
C LEU A 180 -20.61 10.48 13.01
N PHE A 181 -19.45 10.53 13.67
CA PHE A 181 -18.77 9.35 14.16
C PHE A 181 -19.06 9.16 15.65
N VAL A 182 -19.93 8.20 15.97
CA VAL A 182 -20.35 7.91 17.34
C VAL A 182 -19.67 6.66 17.86
N GLN A 183 -19.37 6.65 19.16
CA GLN A 183 -18.73 5.51 19.83
C GLN A 183 -19.69 4.31 19.94
N ARG A 184 -19.18 3.10 19.69
CA ARG A 184 -19.98 1.85 19.74
C ARG A 184 -20.64 1.58 21.11
N ARG A 185 -20.08 2.10 22.20
CA ARG A 185 -20.72 2.03 23.54
C ARG A 185 -21.94 2.94 23.68
N ARG A 186 -21.94 4.10 23.02
CA ARG A 186 -23.11 5.01 22.96
C ARG A 186 -24.18 4.46 22.03
N LYS A 187 -23.79 3.61 21.08
CA LYS A 187 -24.71 2.84 20.23
C LYS A 187 -25.64 1.92 21.03
N ASN A 188 -25.09 1.11 21.95
CA ASN A 188 -25.87 0.09 22.65
C ASN A 188 -26.78 0.63 23.78
N HIS A 189 -26.60 1.89 24.19
CA HIS A 189 -27.44 2.51 25.23
C HIS A 189 -28.78 3.05 24.71
N HIS A 190 -29.01 2.97 23.40
CA HIS A 190 -30.15 3.58 22.71
C HIS A 190 -30.92 2.62 21.80
N GLU A 191 -30.62 1.32 21.87
CA GLU A 191 -31.43 0.24 21.28
C GLU A 191 -32.56 -0.17 22.25
#